data_AF-A0A164G9R7-F1
#
_entry.id   AF-A0A164G9R7-F1
#
_cell.length_a   1.000
_cell.length_b   1.000
_cell.length_c   1.000
_cell.angle_alpha   90.00
_cell.angle_beta   90.00
_cell.angle_gamma   90.00
#
_symmetry.space_group_name_H-M   'P 1'
#
loop_
_entity.id
_entity.type
_entity.pdbx_description
1 polymer ?
#
loop_
_entity_poly.entity_id
_entity_poly.type
_entity_poly.pdbx_seq_one_letter_code
_entity_poly.pdbx_strand_id
1 'polypeptide(L)'
;PPKALHSDCPIQESNITIIINNETMAPRRQMTDAEKAEKNRKQREKRAQEDPEAREKRLQDNRARAQYVRDEKKQRLDQKVQRQTQDKVDRQVRLDVEAPRRKENRAQEPDEIQRARLQEQALRQQALREEESEEERRARLRDQATRQQAVRDAETADDRRVRMIEDNLRHQVLRAQETVEERMSRAMADRLRHQMYLVEETEEEAEIRRELNREQTANYRAAEIEEEREERREESQFRMERLREEREEDEELLRAINALEHAEILPLEKERTFREELLTARNRAGVPG
;
A
#
# COMPACT_ATOMS: atom_id res chain seq x y z
N PRO A 1 -69.47 20.49 -30.30
CA PRO A 1 -70.55 19.63 -30.87
C PRO A 1 -70.52 19.67 -32.41
N PRO A 2 -71.02 18.68 -33.17
CA PRO A 2 -72.09 17.71 -32.83
C PRO A 2 -71.55 16.27 -32.65
N LYS A 3 -72.03 15.47 -31.69
CA LYS A 3 -73.35 14.87 -31.41
C LYS A 3 -73.54 13.49 -32.09
N ALA A 4 -73.67 12.52 -31.18
CA ALA A 4 -74.03 11.12 -31.32
C ALA A 4 -75.27 10.82 -32.19
N LEU A 5 -75.31 9.60 -32.72
CA LEU A 5 -76.52 8.80 -32.82
C LEU A 5 -76.23 7.36 -32.37
N HIS A 6 -77.09 6.88 -31.46
CA HIS A 6 -77.16 5.53 -30.92
C HIS A 6 -77.62 4.52 -31.99
N SER A 7 -77.18 3.28 -31.88
CA SER A 7 -78.08 2.13 -32.09
C SER A 7 -77.62 0.96 -31.22
N ASP A 8 -78.28 0.83 -30.06
CA ASP A 8 -78.27 -0.37 -29.25
C ASP A 8 -79.01 -1.49 -29.98
N CYS A 9 -78.40 -2.66 -30.11
CA CYS A 9 -79.10 -3.95 -30.03
C CYS A 9 -78.12 -5.05 -29.57
N PRO A 10 -78.60 -6.02 -28.77
CA PRO A 10 -77.77 -6.72 -27.79
C PRO A 10 -77.30 -8.06 -28.35
N ILE A 11 -76.00 -8.34 -28.25
CA ILE A 11 -75.48 -9.69 -28.42
C ILE A 11 -75.66 -10.39 -27.07
N GLN A 12 -76.49 -11.43 -27.08
CA GLN A 12 -76.71 -12.31 -25.94
C GLN A 12 -75.39 -12.97 -25.55
N GLU A 13 -74.72 -12.45 -24.53
CA GLU A 13 -73.70 -13.18 -23.81
C GLU A 13 -74.39 -14.32 -23.06
N SER A 14 -74.31 -15.52 -23.63
CA SER A 14 -74.60 -16.76 -22.91
C SER A 14 -73.59 -16.89 -21.78
N ASN A 15 -73.91 -16.30 -20.63
CA ASN A 15 -73.24 -16.51 -19.37
C ASN A 15 -73.37 -17.99 -19.00
N ILE A 16 -72.38 -18.81 -19.37
CA ILE A 16 -72.17 -20.12 -18.77
C ILE A 16 -71.66 -19.86 -17.36
N THR A 17 -72.61 -19.68 -16.44
CA THR A 17 -72.34 -19.73 -15.01
C THR A 17 -71.90 -21.15 -14.67
N ILE A 18 -70.59 -21.38 -14.59
CA ILE A 18 -70.06 -22.57 -13.93
C ILE A 18 -70.35 -22.37 -12.43
N ILE A 19 -71.43 -23.00 -11.96
CA ILE A 19 -71.70 -23.14 -10.54
C ILE A 19 -70.61 -24.07 -9.98
N ILE A 20 -69.50 -23.48 -9.52
CA ILE A 20 -68.58 -24.20 -8.64
C ILE A 20 -69.30 -24.31 -7.30
N ASN A 21 -69.89 -25.47 -7.03
CA ASN A 21 -70.33 -25.86 -5.70
C ASN A 21 -69.09 -25.85 -4.79
N ASN A 22 -68.81 -24.71 -4.17
CA ASN A 22 -67.91 -24.62 -3.04
C ASN A 22 -68.62 -25.23 -1.83
N GLU A 23 -68.69 -26.56 -1.80
CA GLU A 23 -68.87 -27.27 -0.54
C GLU A 23 -67.76 -26.80 0.40
N THR A 24 -68.16 -26.17 1.50
CA THR A 24 -67.31 -25.76 2.60
C THR A 24 -66.57 -26.97 3.14
N MET A 25 -65.38 -27.25 2.60
CA MET A 25 -64.46 -28.23 3.17
C MET A 25 -64.12 -27.79 4.59
N ALA A 26 -64.64 -28.53 5.57
CA ALA A 26 -64.36 -28.31 6.98
C ALA A 26 -62.84 -28.20 7.21
N PRO A 27 -62.35 -27.25 8.03
CA PRO A 27 -60.93 -27.09 8.27
C PRO A 27 -60.36 -28.41 8.80
N ARG A 28 -59.31 -28.90 8.13
CA ARG A 28 -58.64 -30.17 8.47
C ARG A 28 -58.17 -30.10 9.91
N ARG A 29 -58.85 -30.80 10.82
CA ARG A 29 -58.48 -30.90 12.24
C ARG A 29 -57.01 -31.30 12.34
N GLN A 30 -56.18 -30.42 12.90
CA GLN A 30 -54.78 -30.73 13.15
C GLN A 30 -54.73 -31.79 14.26
N MET A 31 -54.21 -32.98 13.95
CA MET A 31 -54.08 -34.02 14.96
C MET A 31 -53.11 -33.58 16.05
N THR A 32 -53.43 -33.88 17.30
CA THR A 32 -52.53 -33.64 18.42
C THR A 32 -51.33 -34.58 18.33
N ASP A 33 -50.21 -34.25 18.99
CA ASP A 33 -49.00 -35.08 18.90
C ASP A 33 -49.20 -36.48 19.52
N ALA A 34 -50.11 -36.59 20.50
CA ALA A 34 -50.57 -37.87 21.04
C ALA A 34 -51.34 -38.69 20.00
N GLU A 35 -52.27 -38.08 19.25
CA GLU A 35 -53.01 -38.74 18.17
C GLU A 35 -52.09 -39.16 17.00
N LYS A 36 -51.07 -38.35 16.67
CA LYS A 36 -50.03 -38.72 15.68
C LYS A 36 -49.19 -39.89 16.17
N ALA A 37 -48.78 -39.89 17.43
CA ALA A 37 -48.00 -40.97 18.04
C ALA A 37 -48.79 -42.28 18.07
N GLU A 38 -50.07 -42.23 18.43
CA GLU A 38 -50.96 -43.39 18.43
C GLU A 38 -51.20 -43.92 17.01
N LYS A 39 -51.41 -43.03 16.03
CA LYS A 39 -51.54 -43.44 14.61
C LYS A 39 -50.25 -44.07 14.10
N ASN A 40 -49.08 -43.54 14.47
CA ASN A 40 -47.79 -44.12 14.14
C ASN A 40 -47.58 -45.48 14.83
N ARG A 41 -47.98 -45.64 16.09
CA ARG A 41 -47.94 -46.92 16.81
C ARG A 41 -48.80 -47.97 16.11
N LYS A 42 -50.06 -47.65 15.81
CA LYS A 42 -50.98 -48.52 15.06
C LYS A 42 -50.45 -48.85 13.67
N GLN A 43 -49.79 -47.89 13.00
CA GLN A 43 -49.19 -48.15 11.69
C GLN A 43 -47.94 -49.03 11.78
N ARG A 44 -47.12 -48.90 12.83
CA ARG A 44 -45.97 -49.79 13.08
C ARG A 44 -46.43 -51.21 13.41
N GLU A 45 -47.50 -51.36 14.18
CA GLU A 45 -48.11 -52.65 14.52
C GLU A 45 -48.69 -53.33 13.27
N LYS A 46 -49.39 -52.58 12.40
CA LYS A 46 -49.83 -53.09 11.09
C LYS A 46 -48.68 -53.49 10.16
N ARG A 47 -47.53 -52.81 10.25
CA ARG A 47 -46.31 -53.16 9.50
C ARG A 47 -45.58 -54.37 10.08
N ALA A 48 -45.77 -54.67 11.36
CA ALA A 48 -45.17 -55.81 12.04
C ALA A 48 -45.93 -57.13 11.78
N GLN A 49 -47.24 -57.04 11.53
CA GLN A 49 -48.11 -58.16 11.14
C GLN A 49 -48.20 -58.35 9.62
N GLU A 50 -47.41 -57.61 8.85
CA GLU A 50 -47.44 -57.62 7.40
C GLU A 50 -46.67 -58.83 6.85
N ASP A 51 -47.22 -59.48 5.83
CA ASP A 51 -46.57 -60.59 5.12
C ASP A 51 -45.16 -60.17 4.61
N PRO A 52 -44.11 -61.01 4.79
CA PRO A 52 -42.77 -60.71 4.30
C PRO A 52 -42.73 -60.28 2.82
N GLU A 53 -43.53 -60.88 1.93
CA GLU A 53 -43.56 -60.50 0.52
C GLU A 53 -44.14 -59.09 0.30
N ALA A 54 -45.20 -58.75 1.04
CA ALA A 54 -45.82 -57.42 0.99
C ALA A 54 -44.88 -56.33 1.56
N ARG A 55 -44.12 -56.66 2.60
CA ARG A 55 -43.10 -55.78 3.19
C ARG A 55 -41.96 -55.51 2.20
N GLU A 56 -41.48 -56.54 1.52
CA GLU A 56 -40.40 -56.42 0.53
C GLU A 56 -40.84 -55.57 -0.67
N LYS A 57 -42.03 -55.83 -1.23
CA LYS A 57 -42.60 -55.03 -2.31
C LYS A 57 -42.70 -53.55 -1.96
N ARG A 58 -43.16 -53.22 -0.74
CA ARG A 58 -43.27 -51.82 -0.31
C ARG A 58 -41.90 -51.16 -0.10
N LEU A 59 -40.91 -51.90 0.40
CA LEU A 59 -39.52 -51.41 0.50
C LEU A 59 -38.92 -51.19 -0.89
N GLN A 60 -39.18 -52.08 -1.85
CA GLN A 60 -38.76 -51.96 -3.24
C GLN A 60 -39.42 -50.73 -3.90
N ASP A 61 -40.72 -50.54 -3.71
CA ASP A 61 -41.44 -49.34 -4.19
C ASP A 61 -40.89 -48.05 -3.56
N ASN A 62 -40.54 -48.08 -2.26
CA ASN A 62 -39.94 -46.93 -1.59
C ASN A 62 -38.53 -46.63 -2.15
N ARG A 63 -37.71 -47.67 -2.37
CA ARG A 63 -36.40 -47.54 -3.01
C ARG A 63 -36.52 -46.98 -4.43
N ALA A 64 -37.47 -47.49 -5.21
CA ALA A 64 -37.75 -47.02 -6.57
C ALA A 64 -38.22 -45.55 -6.58
N ARG A 65 -39.12 -45.16 -5.67
CA ARG A 65 -39.52 -43.75 -5.50
C ARG A 65 -38.35 -42.85 -5.09
N ALA A 66 -37.53 -43.29 -4.15
CA ALA A 66 -36.35 -42.53 -3.71
C ALA A 66 -35.28 -42.42 -4.82
N GLN A 67 -35.19 -43.41 -5.70
CA GLN A 67 -34.31 -43.38 -6.87
C GLN A 67 -34.86 -42.42 -7.93
N TYR A 68 -36.14 -42.51 -8.26
CA TYR A 68 -36.82 -41.57 -9.16
C TYR A 68 -36.63 -40.10 -8.72
N VAL A 69 -36.85 -39.79 -7.44
CA VAL A 69 -36.65 -38.43 -6.91
C VAL A 69 -35.19 -37.97 -7.01
N ARG A 70 -34.22 -38.88 -6.78
CA ARG A 70 -32.79 -38.59 -6.92
C ARG A 70 -32.42 -38.31 -8.37
N ASP A 71 -32.90 -39.14 -9.29
CA ASP A 71 -32.63 -39.01 -10.72
C ASP A 71 -33.28 -37.74 -11.29
N GLU A 72 -34.50 -37.41 -10.88
CA GLU A 72 -35.17 -36.16 -11.25
C GLU A 72 -34.40 -34.93 -10.74
N LYS A 73 -33.92 -34.96 -9.49
CA LYS A 73 -33.09 -33.87 -8.93
C LYS A 73 -31.76 -33.73 -9.68
N LYS A 74 -31.15 -34.85 -10.05
CA LYS A 74 -29.92 -34.89 -10.85
C LYS A 74 -30.16 -34.28 -12.25
N GLN A 75 -31.22 -34.70 -12.94
CA GLN A 75 -31.59 -34.14 -14.25
C GLN A 75 -31.83 -32.62 -14.20
N ARG A 76 -32.53 -32.13 -13.16
CA ARG A 76 -32.74 -30.68 -12.97
C ARG A 76 -31.43 -29.94 -12.74
N LEU A 77 -30.50 -30.52 -11.99
CA LEU A 77 -29.17 -29.95 -11.76
C LEU A 77 -28.37 -29.92 -13.06
N ASP A 78 -28.31 -31.04 -13.78
CA ASP A 78 -27.59 -31.18 -15.04
C ASP A 78 -28.13 -30.19 -16.09
N GLN A 79 -29.45 -30.02 -16.18
CA GLN A 79 -30.06 -29.02 -17.05
C GLN A 79 -29.71 -27.58 -16.64
N LYS A 80 -29.62 -27.28 -15.34
CA LYS A 80 -29.18 -25.96 -14.86
C LYS A 80 -27.71 -25.70 -15.19
N VAL A 81 -26.85 -26.70 -15.01
CA VAL A 81 -25.43 -26.62 -15.37
C VAL A 81 -25.28 -26.41 -16.87
N GLN A 82 -25.99 -27.18 -17.70
CA GLN A 82 -25.99 -27.03 -19.16
C GLN A 82 -26.39 -25.61 -19.60
N ARG A 83 -27.47 -25.06 -19.03
CA ARG A 83 -27.88 -23.67 -19.31
C ARG A 83 -26.81 -22.67 -18.91
N GLN A 84 -26.23 -22.80 -17.73
CA GLN A 84 -25.14 -21.91 -17.28
C GLN A 84 -23.89 -22.01 -18.16
N THR A 85 -23.54 -23.21 -18.62
CA THR A 85 -22.41 -23.38 -19.55
C THR A 85 -22.73 -22.76 -20.90
N GLN A 86 -23.95 -22.95 -21.41
CA GLN A 86 -24.37 -22.39 -22.68
C GLN A 86 -24.41 -20.86 -22.63
N ASP A 87 -24.95 -20.26 -21.56
CA ASP A 87 -24.94 -18.81 -21.35
C ASP A 87 -23.51 -18.24 -21.31
N LYS A 88 -22.57 -18.95 -20.69
CA LYS A 88 -21.15 -18.57 -20.66
C LYS A 88 -20.52 -18.65 -22.05
N VAL A 89 -20.78 -19.72 -22.80
CA VAL A 89 -20.29 -19.90 -24.17
C VAL A 89 -20.88 -18.82 -25.09
N ASP A 90 -22.18 -18.58 -25.03
CA ASP A 90 -22.85 -17.54 -25.84
C ASP A 90 -22.36 -16.13 -25.48
N ARG A 91 -22.05 -15.88 -24.21
CA ARG A 91 -21.38 -14.64 -23.80
C ARG A 91 -19.97 -14.55 -24.39
N GLN A 92 -19.20 -15.63 -24.34
CA GLN A 92 -17.84 -15.65 -24.88
C GLN A 92 -17.84 -15.42 -26.39
N VAL A 93 -18.70 -16.12 -27.14
CA VAL A 93 -18.85 -15.94 -28.59
C VAL A 93 -19.19 -14.48 -28.93
N ARG A 94 -20.09 -13.84 -28.17
CA ARG A 94 -20.39 -12.41 -28.36
C ARG A 94 -19.16 -11.52 -28.13
N LEU A 95 -18.40 -11.77 -27.07
CA LEU A 95 -17.18 -11.03 -26.79
C LEU A 95 -16.10 -11.24 -27.86
N ASP A 96 -15.96 -12.47 -28.36
CA ASP A 96 -15.00 -12.84 -29.41
C ASP A 96 -15.34 -12.19 -30.76
N VAL A 97 -16.61 -11.86 -31.01
CA VAL A 97 -17.04 -11.09 -32.19
C VAL A 97 -16.92 -9.57 -31.96
N GLU A 98 -17.26 -9.08 -30.78
CA GLU A 98 -17.22 -7.65 -30.48
C GLU A 98 -15.80 -7.09 -30.32
N ALA A 99 -14.90 -7.83 -29.68
CA ALA A 99 -13.52 -7.41 -29.45
C ALA A 99 -12.75 -7.08 -30.75
N PRO A 100 -12.74 -7.95 -31.79
CA PRO A 100 -12.07 -7.63 -33.05
C PRO A 100 -12.76 -6.47 -33.78
N ARG A 101 -14.09 -6.40 -33.79
CA ARG A 101 -14.82 -5.25 -34.38
C ARG A 101 -14.43 -3.93 -33.73
N ARG A 102 -14.32 -3.89 -32.40
CA ARG A 102 -13.86 -2.69 -31.68
C ARG A 102 -12.40 -2.37 -32.02
N LYS A 103 -11.54 -3.38 -32.19
CA LYS A 103 -10.14 -3.19 -32.58
C LYS A 103 -10.04 -2.61 -33.99
N GLU A 104 -10.82 -3.12 -34.93
CA GLU A 104 -10.90 -2.62 -36.31
C GLU A 104 -11.43 -1.18 -36.35
N ASN A 105 -12.53 -0.89 -35.66
CA ASN A 105 -13.07 0.47 -35.57
C ASN A 105 -12.07 1.46 -34.97
N ARG A 106 -11.26 1.04 -33.98
CA ARG A 106 -10.18 1.87 -33.41
C ARG A 106 -9.00 2.05 -34.36
N ALA A 107 -8.73 1.09 -35.24
CA ALA A 107 -7.65 1.18 -36.22
C ALA A 107 -8.01 2.08 -37.42
N GLN A 108 -9.30 2.22 -37.71
CA GLN A 108 -9.85 3.10 -38.76
C GLN A 108 -10.25 4.48 -38.21
N GLU A 109 -10.09 4.71 -36.91
CA GLU A 109 -10.42 5.96 -36.25
C GLU A 109 -9.48 7.08 -36.74
N PRO A 110 -10.00 8.23 -37.22
CA PRO A 110 -9.16 9.36 -37.56
C PRO A 110 -8.54 9.97 -36.30
N ASP A 111 -7.35 10.56 -36.43
CA ASP A 111 -6.54 11.08 -35.32
C ASP A 111 -7.32 12.04 -34.39
N GLU A 112 -8.19 12.87 -34.93
CA GLU A 112 -9.02 13.81 -34.15
C GLU A 112 -9.98 13.08 -33.20
N ILE A 113 -10.65 12.04 -33.70
CA ILE A 113 -11.57 11.23 -32.90
C ILE A 113 -10.77 10.42 -31.88
N GLN A 114 -9.62 9.86 -32.26
CA GLN A 114 -8.74 9.15 -31.34
C GLN A 114 -8.28 10.05 -30.18
N ARG A 115 -7.86 11.28 -30.48
CA ARG A 115 -7.45 12.27 -29.48
C ARG A 115 -8.62 12.65 -28.57
N ALA A 116 -9.79 12.94 -29.12
CA ALA A 116 -10.98 13.25 -28.34
C ALA A 116 -11.36 12.10 -27.39
N ARG A 117 -11.33 10.85 -27.87
CA ARG A 117 -11.59 9.65 -27.07
C ARG A 117 -10.57 9.47 -25.94
N LEU A 118 -9.27 9.65 -26.23
CA LEU A 118 -8.21 9.56 -25.21
C LEU A 118 -8.33 10.68 -24.18
N GLN A 119 -8.65 11.90 -24.59
CA GLN A 119 -8.87 13.04 -23.70
C GLN A 119 -10.08 12.81 -22.79
N GLU A 120 -11.21 12.38 -23.35
CA GLU A 120 -12.41 12.04 -22.57
C GLU A 120 -12.14 10.88 -21.60
N GLN A 121 -11.34 9.89 -22.00
CA GLN A 121 -10.91 8.80 -21.12
C GLN A 121 -9.97 9.30 -20.00
N ALA A 122 -9.08 10.25 -20.28
CA ALA A 122 -8.21 10.85 -19.27
C ALA A 122 -9.03 11.67 -18.25
N LEU A 123 -9.98 12.48 -18.70
CA LEU A 123 -10.86 13.27 -17.84
C LEU A 123 -11.73 12.38 -16.94
N ARG A 124 -12.34 11.32 -17.50
CA ARG A 124 -13.08 10.33 -16.69
C ARG A 124 -12.22 9.68 -15.64
N GLN A 125 -11.00 9.28 -16.00
CA GLN A 125 -10.07 8.71 -15.02
C GLN A 125 -9.74 9.72 -13.94
N GLN A 126 -9.42 10.97 -14.30
CA GLN A 126 -9.11 12.03 -13.36
C GLN A 126 -10.26 12.25 -12.36
N ALA A 127 -11.51 12.36 -12.83
CA ALA A 127 -12.68 12.49 -11.96
C ALA A 127 -12.77 11.31 -10.97
N LEU A 128 -12.58 10.07 -11.44
CA LEU A 128 -12.53 8.89 -10.57
C LEU A 128 -11.35 8.93 -9.57
N ARG A 129 -10.24 9.62 -9.88
CA ARG A 129 -9.10 9.81 -8.97
C ARG A 129 -9.38 10.87 -7.91
N GLU A 130 -10.15 11.89 -8.25
CA GLU A 130 -10.52 12.99 -7.35
C GLU A 130 -11.59 12.57 -6.35
N GLU A 131 -12.52 11.70 -6.75
CA GLU A 131 -13.56 11.13 -5.89
C GLU A 131 -13.11 9.91 -5.06
N GLU A 132 -11.88 9.44 -5.28
CA GLU A 132 -11.35 8.23 -4.65
C GLU A 132 -11.15 8.40 -3.14
N SER A 133 -11.63 7.43 -2.35
CA SER A 133 -11.35 7.38 -0.92
C SER A 133 -9.88 7.00 -0.64
N GLU A 134 -9.38 7.28 0.57
CA GLU A 134 -8.02 6.86 0.93
C GLU A 134 -7.81 5.34 0.87
N GLU A 135 -8.83 4.55 1.21
CA GLU A 135 -8.75 3.10 1.18
C GLU A 135 -8.65 2.56 -0.25
N GLU A 136 -9.48 3.09 -1.15
CA GLU A 136 -9.43 2.77 -2.58
C GLU A 136 -8.09 3.20 -3.19
N ARG A 137 -7.60 4.40 -2.84
CA ARG A 137 -6.29 4.90 -3.26
C ARG A 137 -5.17 3.96 -2.83
N ARG A 138 -5.18 3.52 -1.57
CA ARG A 138 -4.19 2.57 -1.04
C ARG A 138 -4.30 1.21 -1.73
N ALA A 139 -5.51 0.69 -1.94
CA ALA A 139 -5.73 -0.57 -2.63
C ALA A 139 -5.20 -0.52 -4.08
N ARG A 140 -5.52 0.55 -4.81
CA ARG A 140 -5.03 0.76 -6.17
C ARG A 140 -3.52 0.92 -6.23
N LEU A 141 -2.90 1.68 -5.32
CA LEU A 141 -1.43 1.83 -5.29
C LEU A 141 -0.74 0.50 -4.96
N ARG A 142 -1.30 -0.31 -4.07
CA ARG A 142 -0.80 -1.67 -3.80
C ARG A 142 -0.88 -2.55 -5.04
N ASP A 143 -2.03 -2.56 -5.72
CA ASP A 143 -2.20 -3.32 -6.96
C ASP A 143 -1.30 -2.80 -8.10
N GLN A 144 -1.04 -1.49 -8.16
CA GLN A 144 -0.07 -0.92 -9.08
C GLN A 144 1.35 -1.40 -8.75
N ALA A 145 1.75 -1.42 -7.48
CA ALA A 145 3.05 -1.88 -7.03
C ALA A 145 3.25 -3.38 -7.32
N THR A 146 2.24 -4.23 -7.09
CA THR A 146 2.33 -5.67 -7.38
C THR A 146 2.46 -5.94 -8.88
N ARG A 147 1.71 -5.23 -9.72
CA ARG A 147 1.86 -5.33 -11.18
C ARG A 147 3.23 -4.86 -11.64
N GLN A 148 3.75 -3.76 -11.08
CA GLN A 148 5.10 -3.30 -11.38
C GLN A 148 6.12 -4.35 -10.99
N GLN A 149 6.03 -4.94 -9.80
CA GLN A 149 6.92 -6.00 -9.37
C GLN A 149 6.87 -7.20 -10.31
N ALA A 150 5.69 -7.66 -10.72
CA ALA A 150 5.56 -8.76 -11.68
C ALA A 150 6.23 -8.44 -13.03
N VAL A 151 6.15 -7.19 -13.49
CA VAL A 151 6.87 -6.74 -14.70
C VAL A 151 8.38 -6.72 -14.47
N ARG A 152 8.85 -6.32 -13.28
CA ARG A 152 10.28 -6.36 -12.91
C ARG A 152 10.83 -7.79 -12.85
N ASP A 153 10.03 -8.72 -12.35
CA ASP A 153 10.43 -10.13 -12.20
C ASP A 153 10.44 -10.87 -13.55
N ALA A 154 9.57 -10.47 -14.49
CA ALA A 154 9.51 -11.03 -15.84
C ALA A 154 10.49 -10.36 -16.84
N GLU A 155 11.23 -9.34 -16.40
CA GLU A 155 12.13 -8.56 -17.24
C GLU A 155 13.35 -9.37 -17.68
N THR A 156 13.77 -9.22 -18.94
CA THR A 156 15.02 -9.82 -19.42
C THR A 156 16.24 -9.06 -18.89
N ALA A 157 17.43 -9.68 -18.93
CA ALA A 157 18.66 -9.01 -18.51
C ALA A 157 18.95 -7.74 -19.32
N ASP A 158 18.60 -7.73 -20.61
CA ASP A 158 18.82 -6.56 -21.48
C ASP A 158 17.79 -5.46 -21.24
N ASP A 159 16.51 -5.80 -21.05
CA ASP A 159 15.50 -4.82 -20.63
C ASP A 159 15.88 -4.16 -19.30
N ARG A 160 16.39 -4.96 -18.34
CA ARG A 160 16.90 -4.46 -17.06
C ARG A 160 18.04 -3.47 -17.26
N ARG A 161 18.98 -3.77 -18.15
CA ARG A 161 20.10 -2.88 -18.49
C ARG A 161 19.61 -1.59 -19.11
N VAL A 162 18.72 -1.65 -20.10
CA VAL A 162 18.14 -0.47 -20.75
C VAL A 162 17.47 0.42 -19.72
N ARG A 163 16.62 -0.14 -18.85
CA ARG A 163 15.97 0.64 -17.79
C ARG A 163 16.98 1.30 -16.85
N MET A 164 18.03 0.58 -16.41
CA MET A 164 19.05 1.17 -15.54
C MET A 164 19.82 2.29 -16.24
N ILE A 165 20.12 2.15 -17.53
CA ILE A 165 20.77 3.20 -18.33
C ILE A 165 19.85 4.43 -18.42
N GLU A 166 18.58 4.25 -18.76
CA GLU A 166 17.61 5.35 -18.81
C GLU A 166 17.48 6.05 -17.46
N ASP A 167 17.44 5.28 -16.37
CA ASP A 167 17.33 5.85 -15.03
C ASP A 167 18.57 6.65 -14.64
N ASN A 168 19.77 6.12 -14.92
CA ASN A 168 21.03 6.83 -14.71
C ASN A 168 21.09 8.12 -15.53
N LEU A 169 20.66 8.09 -16.79
CA LEU A 169 20.61 9.28 -17.65
C LEU A 169 19.64 10.32 -17.11
N ARG A 170 18.44 9.92 -16.67
CA ARG A 170 17.49 10.83 -16.01
C ARG A 170 18.11 11.50 -14.79
N HIS A 171 18.78 10.72 -13.93
CA HIS A 171 19.46 11.28 -12.76
C HIS A 171 20.61 12.21 -13.13
N GLN A 172 21.41 11.90 -14.16
CA GLN A 172 22.48 12.79 -14.62
C GLN A 172 21.94 14.12 -15.14
N VAL A 173 20.86 14.09 -15.92
CA VAL A 173 20.20 15.31 -16.42
C VAL A 173 19.70 16.16 -15.25
N LEU A 174 19.03 15.55 -14.28
CA LEU A 174 18.57 16.25 -13.08
C LEU A 174 19.75 16.85 -12.30
N ARG A 175 20.83 16.09 -12.09
CA ARG A 175 22.06 16.54 -11.40
C ARG A 175 22.74 17.71 -12.11
N ALA A 176 22.72 17.73 -13.44
CA ALA A 176 23.29 18.82 -14.23
C ALA A 176 22.46 20.11 -14.15
N GLN A 177 21.15 19.98 -13.90
CA GLN A 177 20.22 21.11 -13.76
C GLN A 177 20.09 21.59 -12.31
N GLU A 178 20.62 20.84 -11.32
CA GLU A 178 20.59 21.23 -9.90
C GLU A 178 21.23 22.60 -9.68
N THR A 179 20.50 23.46 -8.98
CA THR A 179 21.03 24.69 -8.40
C THR A 179 22.02 24.38 -7.27
N VAL A 180 22.81 25.39 -6.85
CA VAL A 180 23.75 25.23 -5.73
C VAL A 180 23.02 24.85 -4.44
N GLU A 181 21.85 25.44 -4.19
CA GLU A 181 21.03 25.16 -3.00
C GLU A 181 20.50 23.72 -2.98
N GLU A 182 19.98 23.23 -4.12
CA GLU A 182 19.53 21.84 -4.25
C GLU A 182 20.70 20.86 -4.09
N ARG A 183 21.86 21.18 -4.66
CA ARG A 183 23.08 20.38 -4.51
C ARG A 183 23.53 20.31 -3.04
N MET A 184 23.55 21.44 -2.34
CA MET A 184 23.88 21.48 -0.91
C MET A 184 22.86 20.72 -0.08
N SER A 185 21.57 20.93 -0.33
CA SER A 185 20.49 20.23 0.37
C SER A 185 20.59 18.72 0.20
N ARG A 186 20.86 18.26 -1.01
CA ARG A 186 21.11 16.85 -1.30
C ARG A 186 22.36 16.33 -0.58
N ALA A 187 23.48 17.05 -0.64
CA ALA A 187 24.72 16.64 0.02
C ALA A 187 24.54 16.53 1.54
N MET A 188 23.78 17.45 2.14
CA MET A 188 23.40 17.37 3.55
C MET A 188 22.52 16.14 3.84
N ALA A 189 21.52 15.88 3.00
CA ALA A 189 20.67 14.70 3.14
C ALA A 189 21.46 13.37 2.96
N ASP A 190 22.40 13.33 2.02
CA ASP A 190 23.31 12.19 1.81
C ASP A 190 24.19 11.97 3.05
N ARG A 191 24.77 13.05 3.62
CA ARG A 191 25.57 12.99 4.85
C ARG A 191 24.75 12.50 6.04
N LEU A 192 23.53 12.99 6.23
CA LEU A 192 22.65 12.56 7.32
C LEU A 192 22.25 11.09 7.18
N ARG A 193 21.90 10.64 5.97
CA ARG A 193 21.65 9.22 5.70
C ARG A 193 22.86 8.35 6.03
N HIS A 194 24.06 8.80 5.66
CA HIS A 194 25.29 8.09 5.99
C HIS A 194 25.54 8.05 7.50
N GLN A 195 25.31 9.15 8.23
CA GLN A 195 25.42 9.16 9.69
C GLN A 195 24.41 8.23 10.36
N MET A 196 23.16 8.21 9.89
CA MET A 196 22.15 7.27 10.38
C MET A 196 22.59 5.82 10.15
N TYR A 197 23.08 5.50 8.95
CA TYR A 197 23.62 4.19 8.66
C TYR A 197 24.77 3.82 9.63
N LEU A 198 25.71 4.72 9.89
CA LEU A 198 26.81 4.46 10.84
C LEU A 198 26.35 4.26 12.30
N VAL A 199 25.22 4.85 12.69
CA VAL A 199 24.64 4.67 14.02
C VAL A 199 23.90 3.33 14.15
N GLU A 200 23.26 2.89 13.06
CA GLU A 200 22.55 1.61 12.98
C GLU A 200 23.45 0.43 12.57
N GLU A 201 24.68 0.73 12.11
CA GLU A 201 25.68 -0.23 11.64
C GLU A 201 26.01 -1.26 12.73
N THR A 202 25.92 -2.54 12.38
CA THR A 202 26.34 -3.64 13.26
C THR A 202 27.87 -3.69 13.37
N GLU A 203 28.42 -4.33 14.41
CA GLU A 203 29.88 -4.46 14.57
C GLU A 203 30.54 -5.19 13.38
N GLU A 204 29.86 -6.20 12.82
CA GLU A 204 30.33 -6.93 11.64
C GLU A 204 30.38 -6.04 10.40
N GLU A 205 29.32 -5.27 10.14
CA GLU A 205 29.28 -4.32 9.03
C GLU A 205 30.33 -3.22 9.19
N ALA A 206 30.53 -2.72 10.42
CA ALA A 206 31.55 -1.73 10.73
C ALA A 206 32.96 -2.28 10.48
N GLU A 207 33.22 -3.53 10.81
CA GLU A 207 34.52 -4.14 10.54
C GLU A 207 34.72 -4.40 9.05
N ILE A 208 33.70 -4.85 8.31
CA ILE A 208 33.76 -4.96 6.85
C ILE A 208 34.07 -3.59 6.21
N ARG A 209 33.40 -2.52 6.66
CA ARG A 209 33.64 -1.16 6.16
C ARG A 209 35.06 -0.69 6.44
N ARG A 210 35.58 -0.92 7.65
CA ARG A 210 36.97 -0.58 8.01
C ARG A 210 37.96 -1.40 7.21
N GLU A 211 37.73 -2.69 7.04
CA GLU A 211 38.61 -3.56 6.27
C GLU A 211 38.64 -3.13 4.81
N LEU A 212 37.49 -2.84 4.20
CA LEU A 212 37.42 -2.29 2.85
C LEU A 212 38.20 -0.97 2.74
N ASN A 213 38.12 -0.10 3.75
CA ASN A 213 38.88 1.16 3.76
C ASN A 213 40.39 0.94 3.91
N ARG A 214 40.81 -0.03 4.73
CA ARG A 214 42.22 -0.44 4.88
C ARG A 214 42.75 -1.00 3.56
N GLU A 215 42.00 -1.90 2.92
CA GLU A 215 42.33 -2.50 1.62
C GLU A 215 42.43 -1.44 0.53
N GLN A 216 41.45 -0.54 0.42
CA GLN A 216 41.50 0.58 -0.52
C GLN A 216 42.75 1.43 -0.30
N THR A 217 43.04 1.80 0.95
CA THR A 217 44.23 2.58 1.28
C THR A 217 45.53 1.85 0.94
N ALA A 218 45.59 0.54 1.20
CA ALA A 218 46.75 -0.29 0.86
C ALA A 218 46.93 -0.40 -0.67
N ASN A 219 45.84 -0.56 -1.42
CA ASN A 219 45.87 -0.62 -2.88
C ASN A 219 46.32 0.71 -3.49
N TYR A 220 45.81 1.85 -2.98
CA TYR A 220 46.29 3.17 -3.40
C TYR A 220 47.77 3.34 -3.11
N ARG A 221 48.25 2.98 -1.90
CA ARG A 221 49.67 3.07 -1.54
C ARG A 221 50.57 2.15 -2.36
N ALA A 222 50.08 0.99 -2.79
CA ALA A 222 50.82 0.07 -3.62
C ALA A 222 50.92 0.53 -5.08
N ALA A 223 49.91 1.29 -5.55
CA ALA A 223 49.87 1.87 -6.89
C ALA A 223 50.47 3.29 -6.97
N GLU A 224 50.73 3.93 -5.82
CA GLU A 224 51.30 5.27 -5.68
C GLU A 224 52.65 5.37 -6.41
N ILE A 225 52.78 6.37 -7.29
CA ILE A 225 54.06 6.69 -7.94
C ILE A 225 54.94 7.53 -6.99
N GLU A 226 56.25 7.63 -7.25
CA GLU A 226 57.16 8.28 -6.28
C GLU A 226 56.83 9.77 -6.04
N GLU A 227 56.37 10.49 -7.06
CA GLU A 227 55.93 11.89 -6.93
C GLU A 227 54.74 12.01 -5.97
N GLU A 228 53.66 11.26 -6.19
CA GLU A 228 52.50 11.21 -5.28
C GLU A 228 52.91 10.80 -3.85
N ARG A 229 53.87 9.87 -3.75
CA ARG A 229 54.39 9.38 -2.47
C ARG A 229 55.13 10.45 -1.70
N GLU A 230 55.93 11.28 -2.39
CA GLU A 230 56.63 12.43 -1.84
C GLU A 230 55.63 13.52 -1.44
N GLU A 231 54.70 13.90 -2.31
CA GLU A 231 53.64 14.87 -2.00
C GLU A 231 52.86 14.47 -0.75
N ARG A 232 52.45 13.21 -0.63
CA ARG A 232 51.75 12.72 0.58
C ARG A 232 52.63 12.80 1.83
N ARG A 233 53.93 12.54 1.73
CA ARG A 233 54.87 12.66 2.87
C ARG A 233 55.00 14.12 3.29
N GLU A 234 55.16 15.03 2.33
CA GLU A 234 55.25 16.47 2.58
C GLU A 234 53.94 17.00 3.17
N GLU A 235 52.78 16.64 2.60
CA GLU A 235 51.46 17.02 3.12
C GLU A 235 51.24 16.47 4.53
N SER A 236 51.72 15.24 4.81
CA SER A 236 51.67 14.67 6.16
C SER A 236 52.58 15.41 7.13
N GLN A 237 53.77 15.84 6.71
CA GLN A 237 54.68 16.63 7.54
C GLN A 237 54.07 17.99 7.85
N PHE A 238 53.58 18.70 6.83
CA PHE A 238 52.92 19.99 6.96
C PHE A 238 51.69 19.92 7.86
N ARG A 239 50.83 18.89 7.71
CA ARG A 239 49.69 18.67 8.60
C ARG A 239 50.11 18.49 10.06
N MET A 240 51.19 17.74 10.29
CA MET A 240 51.69 17.49 11.65
C MET A 240 52.35 18.72 12.27
N GLU A 241 53.04 19.53 11.48
CA GLU A 241 53.63 20.80 11.90
C GLU A 241 52.55 21.80 12.30
N ARG A 242 51.53 22.00 11.45
CA ARG A 242 50.40 22.85 11.77
C ARG A 242 49.65 22.43 13.04
N LEU A 243 49.49 21.12 13.28
CA LEU A 243 48.88 20.62 14.52
C LEU A 243 49.75 20.87 15.75
N ARG A 244 51.08 20.99 15.61
CA ARG A 244 51.96 21.37 16.70
C ARG A 244 51.85 22.86 16.98
N GLU A 245 51.88 23.69 15.94
CA GLU A 245 51.68 25.13 16.06
C GLU A 245 50.34 25.45 16.73
N GLU A 246 49.23 24.85 16.28
CA GLU A 246 47.91 25.04 16.88
C GLU A 246 47.88 24.66 18.37
N ARG A 247 48.57 23.59 18.76
CA ARG A 247 48.69 23.21 20.18
C ARG A 247 49.52 24.20 20.98
N GLU A 248 50.61 24.70 20.41
CA GLU A 248 51.45 25.71 21.04
C GLU A 248 50.69 27.03 21.23
N GLU A 249 49.90 27.43 20.24
CA GLU A 249 48.99 28.57 20.29
C GLU A 249 47.91 28.39 21.36
N ASP A 250 47.26 27.23 21.42
CA ASP A 250 46.25 26.91 22.44
C ASP A 250 46.86 26.91 23.86
N GLU A 251 48.06 26.34 24.03
CA GLU A 251 48.77 26.35 25.30
C GLU A 251 49.23 27.76 25.70
N GLU A 252 49.67 28.58 24.74
CA GLU A 252 50.03 29.98 24.98
C GLU A 252 48.81 30.81 25.36
N LEU A 253 47.68 30.61 24.68
CA LEU A 253 46.41 31.24 25.02
C LEU A 253 45.96 30.86 26.44
N LEU A 254 46.11 29.59 26.82
CA LEU A 254 45.82 29.14 28.18
C LEU A 254 46.79 29.75 29.21
N ARG A 255 48.09 29.85 28.89
CA ARG A 255 49.08 30.55 29.73
C ARG A 255 48.71 32.03 29.93
N ALA A 256 48.28 32.71 28.86
CA ALA A 256 47.87 34.11 28.91
C ALA A 256 46.61 34.32 29.76
N ILE A 257 45.59 33.46 29.62
CA ILE A 257 44.37 33.51 30.45
C ILE A 257 44.73 33.32 31.93
N ASN A 258 45.53 32.30 32.25
CA ASN A 258 45.95 32.05 33.64
C ASN A 258 46.76 33.22 34.22
N ALA A 259 47.64 33.84 33.42
CA ALA A 259 48.40 35.01 33.85
C ALA A 259 47.50 36.22 34.12
N LEU A 260 46.45 36.41 33.33
CA LEU A 260 45.46 37.47 33.51
C LEU A 260 44.64 37.26 34.79
N GLU A 261 44.20 36.02 35.03
CA GLU A 261 43.48 35.62 36.24
C GLU A 261 44.35 35.79 37.50
N HIS A 262 45.65 35.48 37.42
CA HIS A 262 46.58 35.75 38.52
C HIS A 262 46.93 37.24 38.69
N ALA A 263 46.87 38.06 37.63
CA ALA A 263 47.06 39.50 37.71
C ALA A 263 45.87 40.23 38.35
N GLU A 264 44.65 39.68 38.26
CA GLU A 264 43.47 40.16 39.00
C GLU A 264 43.53 39.87 40.52
N ILE A 265 44.36 38.92 40.96
CA ILE A 265 44.62 38.66 42.39
C ILE A 265 45.71 39.63 42.91
N LEU A 266 45.50 40.93 42.74
CA LEU A 266 46.19 41.92 43.56
C LEU A 266 45.51 41.94 44.94
N PRO A 267 46.26 41.87 46.07
CA PRO A 267 45.65 41.82 47.37
C PRO A 267 44.92 43.15 47.63
N LEU A 268 43.59 43.05 47.78
CA LEU A 268 42.68 44.09 48.28
C LEU A 268 43.13 44.73 49.63
N GLU A 269 44.21 44.23 50.23
CA GLU A 269 44.88 44.80 51.40
C GLU A 269 45.49 46.17 51.10
N LYS A 270 46.07 46.41 49.91
CA LYS A 270 46.65 47.72 49.56
C LYS A 270 45.61 48.82 49.36
N GLU A 271 44.42 48.45 48.86
CA GLU A 271 43.30 49.40 48.76
C GLU A 271 42.69 49.72 50.13
N ARG A 272 42.62 48.73 51.05
CA ARG A 272 42.20 48.99 52.43
C ARG A 272 43.16 49.95 53.14
N THR A 273 44.47 49.74 53.02
CA THR A 273 45.46 50.64 53.63
C THR A 273 45.40 52.05 53.05
N PHE A 274 45.20 52.20 51.73
CA PHE A 274 45.07 53.52 51.11
C PHE A 274 43.79 54.26 51.54
N ARG A 275 42.67 53.53 51.70
CA ARG A 275 41.41 54.10 52.19
C ARG A 275 41.47 54.47 53.68
N GLU A 276 42.12 53.65 54.50
CA GLU A 276 42.39 53.99 55.91
C GLU A 276 43.32 55.20 56.03
N GLU A 277 44.39 55.26 55.21
CA GLU A 277 45.35 56.36 55.22
C GLU A 277 44.68 57.69 54.81
N LEU A 278 43.80 57.67 53.80
CA LEU A 278 42.96 58.82 53.42
C LEU A 278 41.98 59.26 54.53
N LEU A 279 41.37 58.31 55.25
CA LEU A 279 40.48 58.62 56.38
C LEU A 279 41.26 59.20 57.58
N THR A 280 42.45 58.70 57.88
CA THR A 280 43.34 59.29 58.90
C THR A 280 43.86 60.67 58.50
N ALA A 281 44.16 60.91 57.22
CA ALA A 281 44.55 62.23 56.72
C ALA A 281 43.40 63.24 56.84
N ARG A 282 42.17 62.83 56.50
CA ARG A 282 40.96 63.64 56.69
C ARG A 282 40.70 63.99 58.15
N ASN A 283 40.89 63.04 59.08
CA ASN A 283 40.70 63.27 60.50
C ASN A 283 41.83 64.11 61.15
N ARG A 284 43.05 64.09 60.58
CA ARG A 284 44.15 65.00 60.97
C ARG A 284 43.99 66.43 60.46
N ALA A 285 43.30 66.62 59.34
CA ALA A 285 43.13 67.93 58.72
C ALA A 285 42.07 68.82 59.39
N GLY A 286 41.43 68.36 60.48
CA GLY A 286 40.72 69.20 61.44
C GLY A 286 39.80 70.27 60.81
N VAL A 287 38.80 69.86 60.03
CA VAL A 287 37.66 70.74 59.74
C VAL A 287 36.47 70.24 60.56
N PRO A 288 36.04 70.98 61.60
CA PRO A 288 34.83 70.68 62.36
C PRO A 288 33.58 71.10 61.57
N GLY A 289 32.50 70.32 61.72
CA GLY A 289 31.09 70.72 61.51
C GLY A 289 30.76 71.44 60.22
#